data_AF-A0A7X5IR76-F1
#
_entry.id   AF-A0A7X5IR76-F1
#
_cell.length_a   1.000
_cell.length_b   1.000
_cell.length_c   1.000
_cell.angle_alpha   90.00
_cell.angle_beta   90.00
_cell.angle_gamma   90.00
#
_symmetry.space_group_name_H-M   'P 1'
#
loop_
_entity.id
_entity.type
_entity.pdbx_description
1 polymer ?
#
loop_
_entity_poly.entity_id
_entity_poly.type
_entity_poly.pdbx_seq_one_letter_code
_entity_poly.pdbx_strand_id
1 'polypeptide(L)'
;MVGDQRHIVKIYCRDNHHEGTLYSRELVRETLDTQTNHYEKLANFCYDRATDLFTIRDVAMYDSYVSEYEIYEYFHKAEQLFEVYRHCLGRSQIDTIVQHQLDAMDALPISVHGKLFFVPRHTMHLVDPFEDLIEALNGVNQHSAELIVNSFYVVDDAKQRQKMTAEFYNLVRKEVQTYQERAENLINNGCQSAAVMNRLIVRIDNLHDKKRKYEDLFQQELDALDDEFQTLGLFVQEMQIRTQGFRSQKAA
;
A
#
# COMPACT_ATOMS: atom_id res chain seq x y z
N MET A 1 -31.32 2.94 -49.36
CA MET A 1 -30.07 3.08 -48.59
C MET A 1 -30.46 3.02 -47.12
N VAL A 2 -30.60 1.80 -46.57
CA VAL A 2 -30.91 1.62 -45.14
C VAL A 2 -29.63 1.99 -44.40
N GLY A 3 -29.67 3.07 -43.63
CA GLY A 3 -28.55 3.49 -42.81
C GLY A 3 -28.26 2.40 -41.78
N ASP A 4 -27.04 1.89 -41.81
CA ASP A 4 -26.50 0.89 -40.88
C ASP A 4 -26.56 1.47 -39.45
N GLN A 5 -27.67 1.24 -38.74
CA GLN A 5 -27.83 1.64 -37.34
C GLN A 5 -26.95 0.73 -36.48
N ARG A 6 -25.73 1.19 -36.22
CA ARG A 6 -24.80 0.52 -35.30
C ARG A 6 -25.27 0.75 -33.87
N HIS A 7 -25.83 -0.30 -33.27
CA HIS A 7 -26.16 -0.32 -31.84
C HIS A 7 -24.91 -0.65 -31.02
N ILE A 8 -24.67 0.12 -29.95
CA ILE A 8 -23.60 -0.18 -29.00
C ILE A 8 -24.19 -1.05 -27.89
N VAL A 9 -23.65 -2.25 -27.75
CA VAL A 9 -24.06 -3.23 -26.76
C VAL A 9 -22.94 -3.41 -25.73
N LYS A 10 -23.30 -3.40 -24.45
CA LYS A 10 -22.41 -3.69 -23.33
C LYS A 10 -22.86 -4.95 -22.61
N ILE A 11 -21.94 -5.88 -22.37
CA ILE A 11 -22.21 -7.14 -21.68
C ILE A 11 -21.44 -7.16 -20.37
N TYR A 12 -22.10 -7.48 -19.27
CA TYR A 12 -21.47 -7.54 -17.95
C TYR A 12 -22.32 -8.34 -16.96
N CYS A 13 -21.68 -8.76 -15.87
CA CYS A 13 -22.37 -9.40 -14.76
C CYS A 13 -22.88 -8.36 -13.75
N ARG A 14 -24.12 -8.55 -13.28
CA ARG A 14 -24.74 -7.80 -12.19
C ARG A 14 -24.90 -8.68 -10.96
N ASP A 15 -24.89 -8.02 -9.80
CA ASP A 15 -25.05 -8.65 -8.50
C ASP A 15 -26.56 -8.90 -8.26
N ASN A 16 -26.99 -10.16 -8.31
CA ASN A 16 -28.43 -10.47 -8.34
C ASN A 16 -28.94 -11.28 -7.16
N HIS A 17 -28.12 -12.16 -6.55
CA HIS A 17 -28.62 -12.95 -5.44
C HIS A 17 -27.54 -13.66 -4.62
N HIS A 18 -27.75 -13.73 -3.30
CA HIS A 18 -27.00 -14.58 -2.38
C HIS A 18 -27.99 -15.37 -1.53
N GLU A 19 -28.05 -16.68 -1.73
CA GLU A 19 -28.91 -17.58 -0.94
C GLU A 19 -28.08 -18.69 -0.31
N GLY A 20 -27.88 -18.62 1.01
CA GLY A 20 -27.09 -19.60 1.75
C GLY A 20 -25.64 -19.69 1.24
N THR A 21 -25.30 -20.79 0.56
CA THR A 21 -23.98 -21.06 -0.02
C THR A 21 -23.90 -20.75 -1.52
N LEU A 22 -25.02 -20.39 -2.15
CA LEU A 22 -25.12 -20.14 -3.58
C LEU A 22 -24.96 -18.65 -3.87
N TYR A 23 -23.90 -18.33 -4.60
CA TYR A 23 -23.63 -17.01 -5.15
C TYR A 23 -24.12 -16.98 -6.60
N SER A 24 -24.98 -16.02 -6.94
CA SER A 24 -25.51 -15.88 -8.31
C SER A 24 -25.25 -14.49 -8.87
N ARG A 25 -24.78 -14.45 -10.12
CA ARG A 25 -24.47 -13.26 -10.89
C ARG A 25 -25.23 -13.32 -12.20
N GLU A 26 -25.96 -12.28 -12.53
CA GLU A 26 -26.72 -12.24 -13.77
C GLU A 26 -25.88 -11.63 -14.88
N LEU A 27 -25.66 -12.38 -15.95
CA LEU A 27 -25.10 -11.87 -17.18
C LEU A 27 -26.19 -11.07 -17.90
N VAL A 28 -25.94 -9.78 -18.11
CA VAL A 28 -26.88 -8.87 -18.77
C VAL A 28 -26.27 -8.25 -20.02
N ARG A 29 -27.15 -8.00 -20.98
CA ARG A 29 -26.91 -7.21 -22.16
C ARG A 29 -27.57 -5.85 -21.97
N GLU A 30 -26.79 -4.79 -22.12
CA GLU A 30 -27.25 -3.40 -22.11
C GLU A 30 -27.12 -2.82 -23.51
N THR A 31 -28.26 -2.47 -24.13
CA THR A 31 -28.27 -1.72 -25.39
C THR A 31 -28.31 -0.23 -25.06
N LEU A 32 -27.29 0.52 -25.50
CA LEU A 32 -27.25 1.95 -25.29
C LEU A 32 -28.20 2.65 -26.28
N ASP A 33 -29.10 3.46 -25.75
CA ASP A 33 -30.02 4.29 -26.54
C ASP A 33 -29.94 5.75 -26.08
N THR A 34 -30.44 6.66 -26.92
CA THR A 34 -30.42 8.11 -26.71
C THR A 34 -31.30 8.58 -25.55
N GLN A 35 -32.28 7.78 -25.11
CA GLN A 35 -33.19 8.12 -24.01
C GLN A 35 -33.04 7.20 -22.80
N THR A 36 -33.18 5.88 -22.99
CA THR A 36 -33.13 4.91 -21.89
C THR A 36 -32.47 3.63 -22.35
N ASN A 37 -31.45 3.18 -21.63
CA ASN A 37 -30.76 1.92 -21.95
C ASN A 37 -31.69 0.72 -21.70
N HIS A 38 -31.69 -0.23 -22.61
CA HIS A 38 -32.48 -1.46 -22.50
C HIS A 38 -31.62 -2.61 -21.94
N TYR A 39 -32.15 -3.34 -20.96
CA TYR A 39 -31.46 -4.42 -20.27
C TYR A 39 -32.16 -5.74 -20.53
N GLU A 40 -31.41 -6.72 -21.03
CA GLU A 40 -31.88 -8.09 -21.22
C GLU A 40 -30.97 -9.06 -20.46
N LYS A 41 -31.61 -10.02 -19.78
CA LYS A 41 -30.91 -11.09 -19.08
C LYS A 41 -30.49 -12.16 -20.09
N LEU A 42 -29.21 -12.53 -20.05
CA LEU A 42 -28.64 -13.56 -20.90
C LEU A 42 -28.46 -14.90 -20.17
N ALA A 43 -28.01 -14.88 -18.92
CA ALA A 43 -27.82 -16.09 -18.12
C ALA A 43 -27.60 -15.75 -16.64
N ASN A 44 -27.60 -16.76 -15.79
CA ASN A 44 -27.11 -16.72 -14.42
C ASN A 44 -25.82 -17.53 -14.30
N PHE A 45 -24.73 -16.92 -13.85
CA PHE A 45 -23.51 -17.60 -13.44
C PHE A 45 -23.56 -17.83 -11.93
N CYS A 46 -23.45 -19.09 -11.53
CA CYS A 46 -23.70 -19.52 -10.17
C CYS A 46 -22.51 -20.27 -9.61
N TYR A 47 -22.03 -19.89 -8.43
CA TYR A 47 -21.03 -20.61 -7.66
C TYR A 47 -21.65 -21.12 -6.38
N ASP A 48 -21.59 -22.43 -6.14
CA ASP A 48 -22.02 -23.02 -4.88
C ASP A 48 -20.80 -23.38 -4.02
N ARG A 49 -20.67 -22.68 -2.89
CA ARG A 49 -19.57 -22.91 -1.95
C ARG A 49 -19.63 -24.28 -1.26
N ALA A 50 -20.79 -24.92 -1.17
CA ALA A 50 -20.91 -26.23 -0.52
C ALA A 50 -20.39 -27.37 -1.40
N THR A 51 -20.64 -27.28 -2.71
CA THR A 51 -20.23 -28.30 -3.69
C THR A 51 -18.95 -27.93 -4.45
N ASP A 52 -18.49 -26.68 -4.31
CA ASP A 52 -17.36 -26.10 -5.06
C ASP A 52 -17.58 -26.16 -6.58
N LEU A 53 -18.83 -25.98 -7.02
CA LEU A 53 -19.21 -26.05 -8.43
C LEU A 53 -19.55 -24.68 -8.99
N PHE A 54 -18.94 -24.34 -10.12
CA PHE A 54 -19.30 -23.20 -10.96
C PHE A 54 -20.23 -23.67 -12.08
N THR A 55 -21.43 -23.09 -12.17
CA THR A 55 -22.52 -23.56 -13.05
C THR A 55 -23.20 -22.39 -13.75
N ILE A 56 -23.80 -22.67 -14.91
CA ILE A 56 -24.62 -21.72 -15.66
C ILE A 56 -26.09 -22.15 -15.62
N ARG A 57 -27.00 -21.18 -15.47
CA ARG A 57 -28.46 -21.39 -15.43
C ARG A 57 -29.17 -20.33 -16.26
N ASP A 58 -30.43 -20.60 -16.60
CA ASP A 58 -31.36 -19.65 -17.24
C ASP A 58 -30.80 -18.98 -18.50
N VAL A 59 -30.14 -19.77 -19.36
CA VAL A 59 -29.52 -19.28 -20.60
C VAL A 59 -30.62 -18.84 -21.58
N ALA A 60 -30.50 -17.61 -22.07
CA ALA A 60 -31.38 -17.06 -23.09
C ALA A 60 -31.15 -17.77 -24.43
N MET A 61 -32.20 -18.40 -24.96
CA MET A 61 -32.12 -19.23 -26.18
C MET A 61 -32.19 -18.41 -27.48
N TYR A 62 -32.65 -17.15 -27.42
CA TYR A 62 -32.94 -16.33 -28.60
C TYR A 62 -32.69 -14.83 -28.35
N ASP A 63 -31.43 -14.42 -28.14
CA ASP A 63 -31.03 -13.01 -28.11
C ASP A 63 -30.59 -12.55 -29.52
N SER A 64 -30.97 -11.34 -29.91
CA SER A 64 -30.74 -10.81 -31.27
C SER A 64 -29.31 -10.35 -31.52
N TYR A 65 -28.50 -10.21 -30.47
CA TYR A 65 -27.17 -9.62 -30.51
C TYR A 65 -26.07 -10.54 -29.97
N VAL A 66 -26.42 -11.48 -29.08
CA VAL A 66 -25.50 -12.40 -28.42
C VAL A 66 -25.96 -13.82 -28.62
N SER A 67 -25.13 -14.64 -29.26
CA SER A 67 -25.41 -16.07 -29.45
C SER A 67 -25.26 -16.86 -28.15
N GLU A 68 -25.91 -18.01 -28.08
CA GLU A 68 -25.73 -18.96 -26.97
C GLU A 68 -24.25 -19.34 -26.79
N TYR A 69 -23.53 -19.55 -27.90
CA TYR A 69 -22.09 -19.84 -27.88
C TYR A 69 -21.28 -18.73 -27.17
N GLU A 70 -21.57 -17.46 -27.46
CA GLU A 70 -20.89 -16.33 -26.80
C GLU A 70 -21.21 -16.26 -25.30
N ILE A 71 -22.42 -16.64 -24.89
CA ILE A 71 -22.78 -16.73 -23.47
C ILE A 71 -21.92 -17.77 -22.75
N TYR A 72 -21.69 -18.94 -23.36
CA TYR A 72 -20.79 -19.96 -22.80
C TYR A 72 -19.32 -19.52 -22.81
N GLU A 73 -18.86 -18.78 -23.82
CA GLU A 73 -17.52 -18.17 -23.82
C GLU A 73 -17.35 -17.21 -22.62
N TYR A 74 -18.35 -16.37 -22.35
CA TYR A 74 -18.33 -15.50 -21.16
C TYR A 74 -18.35 -16.29 -19.86
N PHE A 75 -19.08 -17.41 -19.81
CA PHE A 75 -19.12 -18.30 -18.65
C PHE A 75 -17.75 -18.92 -18.36
N HIS A 76 -17.09 -19.50 -19.37
CA HIS A 76 -15.75 -20.07 -19.22
C HIS A 76 -14.72 -19.01 -18.85
N LYS A 77 -14.82 -17.80 -19.40
CA LYS A 77 -13.96 -16.69 -19.00
C LYS A 77 -14.19 -16.28 -17.55
N ALA A 78 -15.45 -16.24 -17.10
CA ALA A 78 -15.77 -15.94 -15.71
C ALA A 78 -15.23 -17.00 -14.75
N GLU A 79 -15.34 -18.29 -15.12
CA GLU A 79 -14.77 -19.41 -14.38
C GLU A 79 -13.25 -19.30 -14.26
N GLN A 80 -12.54 -19.04 -15.37
CA GLN A 80 -11.09 -18.83 -15.37
C GLN A 80 -10.67 -17.65 -14.48
N LEU A 81 -11.37 -16.52 -14.56
CA LEU A 81 -11.09 -15.35 -13.73
C LEU A 81 -11.38 -15.62 -12.25
N PHE A 82 -12.39 -16.42 -11.96
CA PHE A 82 -12.72 -16.83 -10.59
C PHE A 82 -11.64 -17.74 -10.00
N GLU A 83 -11.09 -18.68 -10.78
CA GLU A 83 -9.97 -19.51 -10.36
C GLU A 83 -8.71 -18.68 -10.09
N VAL A 84 -8.41 -17.69 -10.95
CA VAL A 84 -7.33 -16.73 -10.68
C VAL A 84 -7.59 -15.98 -9.37
N TYR A 85 -8.80 -15.49 -9.15
CA TYR A 85 -9.17 -14.80 -7.91
C TYR A 85 -9.02 -15.67 -6.65
N ARG A 86 -9.33 -16.97 -6.74
CA ARG A 86 -9.17 -17.92 -5.62
C ARG A 86 -7.72 -18.20 -5.26
N HIS A 87 -6.86 -18.27 -6.28
CA HIS A 87 -5.49 -18.74 -6.12
C HIS A 87 -4.45 -17.62 -6.06
N CYS A 88 -4.80 -16.40 -6.47
CA CYS A 88 -3.89 -15.26 -6.52
C CYS A 88 -4.21 -14.21 -5.45
N LEU A 89 -3.19 -13.43 -5.09
CA LEU A 89 -3.35 -12.29 -4.21
C LEU A 89 -3.82 -11.06 -5.00
N GLY A 90 -4.82 -10.37 -4.46
CA GLY A 90 -5.26 -9.08 -4.97
C GLY A 90 -4.29 -7.95 -4.60
N ARG A 91 -4.44 -6.81 -5.29
CA ARG A 91 -3.63 -5.61 -5.04
C ARG A 91 -3.62 -5.17 -3.58
N SER A 92 -4.76 -5.19 -2.89
CA SER A 92 -4.84 -4.78 -1.48
C SER A 92 -4.05 -5.69 -0.55
N GLN A 93 -4.01 -6.99 -0.84
CA GLN A 93 -3.23 -7.96 -0.08
C GLN A 93 -1.73 -7.74 -0.32
N ILE A 94 -1.33 -7.51 -1.58
CA ILE A 94 0.04 -7.14 -1.93
C ILE A 94 0.46 -5.83 -1.24
N ASP A 95 -0.37 -4.78 -1.32
CA ASP A 95 -0.10 -3.50 -0.65
C ASP A 95 0.06 -3.69 0.88
N THR A 96 -0.70 -4.61 1.49
CA THR A 96 -0.56 -4.95 2.92
C THR A 96 0.77 -5.66 3.22
N ILE A 97 1.17 -6.62 2.39
CA ILE A 97 2.45 -7.33 2.53
C ILE A 97 3.61 -6.34 2.38
N VAL A 98 3.58 -5.49 1.36
CA VAL A 98 4.59 -4.45 1.12
C VAL A 98 4.68 -3.49 2.30
N GLN A 99 3.55 -3.04 2.84
CA GLN A 99 3.54 -2.16 4.00
C GLN A 99 4.18 -2.84 5.23
N HIS A 100 3.89 -4.11 5.47
CA HIS A 100 4.50 -4.86 6.57
C HIS A 100 6.02 -4.98 6.42
N GLN A 101 6.53 -5.21 5.20
CA GLN A 101 7.98 -5.24 4.95
C GLN A 101 8.63 -3.87 5.15
N LEU A 102 7.97 -2.80 4.69
CA LEU A 102 8.43 -1.42 4.93
C LEU A 102 8.47 -1.11 6.43
N ASP A 103 7.46 -1.50 7.19
CA ASP A 103 7.42 -1.31 8.64
C ASP A 103 8.54 -2.10 9.34
N ALA A 104 8.85 -3.33 8.89
CA ALA A 104 9.95 -4.13 9.41
C ALA A 104 11.33 -3.53 9.11
N MET A 105 11.45 -2.78 8.03
CA MET A 105 12.65 -2.03 7.67
C MET A 105 12.77 -0.69 8.41
N ASP A 106 11.83 -0.34 9.30
CA ASP A 106 11.70 1.01 9.85
C ASP A 106 11.68 2.08 8.72
N ALA A 107 11.04 1.74 7.60
CA ALA A 107 11.08 2.55 6.40
C ALA A 107 10.23 3.82 6.56
N LEU A 108 10.83 4.98 6.29
CA LEU A 108 10.24 6.29 6.54
C LEU A 108 9.88 6.98 5.22
N PRO A 109 8.61 7.32 4.97
CA PRO A 109 8.23 7.99 3.73
C PRO A 109 8.87 9.38 3.63
N ILE A 110 9.54 9.66 2.50
CA ILE A 110 10.24 10.93 2.24
C ILE A 110 9.45 11.82 1.26
N SER A 111 8.52 11.25 0.49
CA SER A 111 7.75 11.99 -0.52
C SER A 111 6.25 11.90 -0.27
N VAL A 112 5.57 13.04 -0.36
CA VAL A 112 4.09 13.14 -0.28
C VAL A 112 3.43 12.59 -1.56
N HIS A 113 4.15 12.59 -2.68
CA HIS A 113 3.60 12.27 -4.00
C HIS A 113 4.21 11.01 -4.64
N GLY A 114 5.06 10.27 -3.92
CA GLY A 114 5.72 9.07 -4.43
C GLY A 114 5.99 8.02 -3.34
N LYS A 115 6.14 6.76 -3.75
CA LYS A 115 6.51 5.63 -2.87
C LYS A 115 8.03 5.62 -2.61
N LEU A 116 8.56 6.71 -2.08
CA LEU A 116 9.99 6.84 -1.74
C LEU A 116 10.14 6.74 -0.22
N PHE A 117 10.97 5.80 0.21
CA PHE A 117 11.21 5.53 1.63
C PHE A 117 12.70 5.63 1.96
N PHE A 118 12.99 6.09 3.16
CA PHE A 118 14.29 6.00 3.77
C PHE A 118 14.35 4.74 4.61
N VAL A 119 15.39 3.93 4.44
CA VAL A 119 15.65 2.77 5.28
C VAL A 119 16.89 3.08 6.13
N PRO A 120 16.78 3.04 7.46
CA PRO A 120 17.92 3.25 8.35
C PRO A 120 19.03 2.22 8.18
N ARG A 121 20.25 2.58 8.61
CA ARG A 121 21.43 1.72 8.44
C ARG A 121 21.31 0.37 9.15
N HIS A 122 20.68 0.30 10.32
CA HIS A 122 20.57 -0.93 11.10
C HIS A 122 19.66 -1.98 10.45
N THR A 123 18.62 -1.55 9.72
CA THR A 123 17.67 -2.39 8.99
C THR A 123 17.99 -2.54 7.50
N MET A 124 19.04 -1.87 7.01
CA MET A 124 19.44 -1.88 5.60
C MET A 124 19.65 -3.27 5.00
N HIS A 125 20.07 -4.26 5.81
CA HIS A 125 20.24 -5.65 5.41
C HIS A 125 18.93 -6.34 4.98
N LEU A 126 17.77 -5.75 5.29
CA LEU A 126 16.46 -6.24 4.89
C LEU A 126 16.01 -5.70 3.52
N VAL A 127 16.75 -4.75 2.93
CA VAL A 127 16.45 -4.21 1.60
C VAL A 127 16.63 -5.28 0.52
N ASP A 128 17.75 -6.02 0.53
CA ASP A 128 18.01 -7.05 -0.49
C ASP A 128 16.92 -8.15 -0.45
N PRO A 129 16.54 -8.74 0.70
CA PRO A 129 15.41 -9.68 0.77
C PRO A 129 14.06 -9.08 0.31
N PHE A 130 13.87 -7.77 0.50
CA PHE A 130 12.66 -7.10 0.02
C PHE A 130 12.66 -6.96 -1.50
N GLU A 131 13.81 -6.66 -2.12
CA GLU A 131 13.96 -6.67 -3.58
C GLU A 131 13.75 -8.08 -4.17
N ASP A 132 14.35 -9.10 -3.56
CA ASP A 132 14.17 -10.51 -3.94
C ASP A 132 12.69 -10.93 -3.87
N LEU A 133 11.96 -10.48 -2.84
CA LEU A 133 10.53 -10.74 -2.72
C LEU A 133 9.75 -10.13 -3.89
N ILE A 134 10.07 -8.90 -4.29
CA ILE A 134 9.40 -8.20 -5.39
C ILE A 134 9.72 -8.87 -6.72
N GLU A 135 10.96 -9.30 -6.92
CA GLU A 135 11.36 -10.08 -8.09
C GLU A 135 10.61 -11.42 -8.15
N ALA A 136 10.54 -12.15 -7.03
CA ALA A 136 9.77 -13.38 -6.94
C ALA A 136 8.28 -13.17 -7.21
N LEU A 137 7.69 -12.07 -6.72
CA LEU A 137 6.30 -11.69 -7.01
C LEU A 137 6.09 -11.40 -8.50
N ASN A 138 7.03 -10.72 -9.17
CA ASN A 138 6.97 -10.49 -10.60
C ASN A 138 7.07 -11.79 -11.40
N GLY A 139 7.89 -12.75 -10.95
CA GLY A 139 8.03 -14.06 -11.61
C GLY A 139 6.73 -14.88 -11.66
N VAL A 140 5.78 -14.62 -10.75
CA VAL A 140 4.46 -15.28 -10.71
C VAL A 140 3.31 -14.32 -11.03
N ASN A 141 3.61 -13.09 -11.42
CA ASN A 141 2.61 -12.05 -11.65
C ASN A 141 1.77 -12.36 -12.89
N GLN A 142 0.45 -12.51 -12.69
CA GLN A 142 -0.51 -12.72 -13.77
C GLN A 142 -0.94 -11.40 -14.44
N HIS A 143 -0.61 -10.26 -13.84
CA HIS A 143 -0.92 -8.94 -14.39
C HIS A 143 0.22 -8.44 -15.29
N SER A 144 -0.12 -7.74 -16.38
CA SER A 144 0.86 -7.20 -17.34
C SER A 144 1.72 -6.04 -16.79
N ALA A 145 1.53 -5.66 -15.53
CA ALA A 145 2.19 -4.50 -14.94
C ALA A 145 3.12 -5.01 -13.85
N GLU A 146 4.41 -4.81 -14.06
CA GLU A 146 5.46 -5.24 -13.15
C GLU A 146 5.54 -4.32 -11.92
N LEU A 147 5.92 -4.90 -10.79
CA LEU A 147 6.30 -4.18 -9.59
C LEU A 147 7.75 -3.76 -9.73
N ILE A 148 8.03 -2.46 -9.61
CA ILE A 148 9.39 -1.93 -9.72
C ILE A 148 9.81 -1.42 -8.34
N VAL A 149 10.95 -1.91 -7.86
CA VAL A 149 11.63 -1.39 -6.68
C VAL A 149 13.05 -1.01 -7.09
N ASN A 150 13.48 0.16 -6.63
CA ASN A 150 14.83 0.64 -6.79
C ASN A 150 15.32 1.11 -5.42
N SER A 151 16.42 0.54 -4.96
CA SER A 151 17.16 1.06 -3.81
C SER A 151 18.45 1.75 -4.26
N PHE A 152 18.91 2.70 -3.48
CA PHE A 152 20.23 3.30 -3.64
C PHE A 152 20.78 3.68 -2.27
N TYR A 153 22.07 3.43 -2.06
CA TYR A 153 22.74 3.82 -0.82
C TYR A 153 22.99 5.33 -0.84
N VAL A 154 22.57 6.01 0.23
CA VAL A 154 22.84 7.42 0.43
C VAL A 154 24.02 7.55 1.37
N VAL A 155 25.00 8.38 1.00
CA VAL A 155 26.12 8.72 1.88
C VAL A 155 25.59 9.58 3.02
N ASP A 156 26.00 9.25 4.24
CA ASP A 156 25.61 9.99 5.43
C ASP A 156 26.27 11.38 5.46
N ASP A 157 25.56 12.38 4.92
CA ASP A 157 25.94 13.80 4.92
C ASP A 157 24.91 14.58 5.75
N ALA A 158 25.40 15.46 6.63
CA ALA A 158 24.60 16.34 7.46
C ALA A 158 23.57 17.15 6.65
N LYS A 159 23.92 17.55 5.42
CA LYS A 159 23.00 18.29 4.54
C LYS A 159 21.82 17.43 4.07
N GLN A 160 22.07 16.15 3.79
CA GLN A 160 21.02 15.21 3.41
C GLN A 160 20.14 14.87 4.61
N ARG A 161 20.74 14.61 5.79
CA ARG A 161 19.99 14.42 7.05
C ARG A 161 19.05 15.59 7.31
N GLN A 162 19.55 16.82 7.25
CA GLN A 162 18.73 18.01 7.47
C GLN A 162 17.57 18.13 6.48
N LYS A 163 17.80 17.83 5.19
CA LYS A 163 16.75 17.84 4.16
C LYS A 163 15.69 16.77 4.43
N MET A 164 16.11 15.57 4.83
CA MET A 164 15.21 14.47 5.14
C MET A 164 14.37 14.74 6.38
N THR A 165 14.99 15.29 7.44
CA THR A 165 14.29 15.74 8.65
C THR A 165 13.25 16.81 8.33
N ALA A 166 13.59 17.78 7.47
CA ALA A 166 12.64 18.81 7.04
C ALA A 166 11.45 18.22 6.27
N GLU A 167 11.68 17.31 5.32
CA GLU A 167 10.61 16.63 4.58
C GLU A 167 9.71 15.78 5.48
N PHE A 168 10.30 15.04 6.42
CA PHE A 168 9.56 14.24 7.39
C PHE A 168 8.64 15.10 8.25
N TYR A 169 9.15 16.18 8.85
CA TYR A 169 8.31 17.08 9.64
C TYR A 169 7.22 17.76 8.81
N ASN A 170 7.49 18.08 7.54
CA ASN A 170 6.46 18.60 6.63
C ASN A 170 5.35 17.57 6.36
N LEU A 171 5.70 16.29 6.18
CA LEU A 171 4.73 15.20 6.03
C LEU A 171 3.88 15.04 7.30
N VAL A 172 4.52 14.94 8.47
CA VAL A 172 3.83 14.80 9.76
C VAL A 172 2.89 15.99 9.99
N ARG A 173 3.30 17.22 9.68
CA ARG A 173 2.42 18.41 9.80
C ARG A 173 1.18 18.30 8.92
N LYS A 174 1.32 17.85 7.67
CA LYS A 174 0.17 17.65 6.77
C LYS A 174 -0.78 16.56 7.29
N GLU A 175 -0.26 15.46 7.81
CA GLU A 175 -1.08 14.40 8.40
C GLU A 175 -1.79 14.88 9.67
N VAL A 176 -1.11 15.62 10.54
CA VAL A 176 -1.70 16.26 11.72
C VAL A 176 -2.86 17.17 11.32
N GLN A 177 -2.67 18.05 10.33
CA GLN A 177 -3.74 18.92 9.83
C GLN A 177 -4.93 18.10 9.31
N THR A 178 -4.68 17.05 8.53
CA THR A 178 -5.72 16.18 7.99
C THR A 178 -6.51 15.48 9.10
N TYR A 179 -5.83 15.01 10.15
CA TYR A 179 -6.48 14.38 11.30
C TYR A 179 -7.22 15.38 12.19
N GLN A 180 -6.72 16.61 12.32
CA GLN A 180 -7.42 17.71 12.99
C GLN A 180 -8.73 18.03 12.26
N GLU A 181 -8.70 18.27 10.95
CA GLU A 181 -9.90 18.52 10.14
C GLU A 181 -10.90 17.36 10.25
N ARG A 182 -10.43 16.11 10.25
CA ARG A 182 -11.30 14.94 10.44
C ARG A 182 -11.92 14.88 11.83
N ALA A 183 -11.14 15.16 12.87
CA ALA A 183 -11.63 15.18 14.25
C ALA A 183 -12.67 16.28 14.45
N GLU A 184 -12.40 17.49 13.97
CA GLU A 184 -13.36 18.61 13.99
C GLU A 184 -14.65 18.26 13.26
N ASN A 185 -14.57 17.67 12.07
CA ASN A 185 -15.74 17.21 11.33
C ASN A 185 -16.56 16.17 12.10
N LEU A 186 -15.92 15.22 12.78
CA LEU A 186 -16.63 14.21 13.57
C LEU A 186 -17.31 14.81 14.80
N ILE A 187 -16.64 15.76 15.47
CA ILE A 187 -17.16 16.45 16.65
C ILE A 187 -18.32 17.37 16.27
N ASN A 188 -18.13 18.23 15.27
CA ASN A 188 -19.11 19.22 14.84
C ASN A 188 -20.38 18.58 14.26
N ASN A 189 -20.25 17.44 13.57
CA ASN A 189 -21.38 16.68 13.05
C ASN A 189 -22.01 15.75 14.10
N GLY A 190 -21.54 15.74 15.35
CA GLY A 190 -22.11 14.97 16.44
C GLY A 190 -22.05 13.45 16.22
N CYS A 191 -20.94 12.94 15.69
CA CYS A 191 -20.78 11.52 15.37
C CYS A 191 -21.06 10.61 16.58
N GLN A 192 -22.01 9.69 16.45
CA GLN A 192 -22.40 8.76 17.51
C GLN A 192 -21.67 7.40 17.43
N SER A 193 -20.79 7.20 16.43
CA SER A 193 -20.11 5.92 16.22
C SER A 193 -18.77 5.86 16.98
N ALA A 194 -18.77 5.17 18.12
CA ALA A 194 -17.56 4.91 18.90
C ALA A 194 -16.46 4.21 18.09
N ALA A 195 -16.83 3.30 17.18
CA ALA A 195 -15.87 2.58 16.33
C ALA A 195 -15.11 3.53 15.38
N VAL A 196 -15.78 4.54 14.82
CA VAL A 196 -15.14 5.52 13.93
C VAL A 196 -14.18 6.42 14.72
N MET A 197 -14.60 6.88 15.90
CA MET A 197 -13.75 7.69 16.78
C MET A 197 -12.51 6.91 17.25
N ASN A 198 -12.69 5.67 17.71
CA ASN A 198 -11.58 4.82 18.14
C ASN A 198 -10.58 4.55 17.01
N ARG A 199 -11.04 4.34 15.77
CA ARG A 199 -10.14 4.19 14.62
C ARG A 199 -9.31 5.45 14.37
N LEU A 200 -9.87 6.63 14.58
CA LEU A 200 -9.12 7.88 14.42
C LEU A 200 -8.10 8.06 15.55
N ILE A 201 -8.46 7.72 16.79
CA ILE A 201 -7.54 7.75 17.95
C ILE A 201 -6.33 6.84 17.67
N VAL A 202 -6.56 5.58 17.29
CA VAL A 202 -5.47 4.63 16.97
C VAL A 202 -4.56 5.16 15.86
N ARG A 203 -5.11 5.87 14.86
CA ARG A 203 -4.29 6.48 13.79
C ARG A 203 -3.43 7.63 14.30
N ILE A 204 -3.95 8.45 15.23
CA ILE A 204 -3.21 9.54 15.86
C ILE A 204 -2.09 8.98 16.74
N ASP A 205 -2.38 7.93 17.52
CA ASP A 205 -1.37 7.27 18.35
C ASP A 205 -0.24 6.67 17.50
N ASN A 206 -0.59 5.97 16.41
CA ASN A 206 0.39 5.45 15.46
C ASN A 206 1.25 6.56 14.84
N LEU A 207 0.68 7.74 14.57
CA LEU A 207 1.44 8.89 14.06
C LEU A 207 2.42 9.44 15.12
N HIS A 208 2.00 9.48 16.37
CA HIS A 208 2.85 9.89 17.48
C HIS A 208 4.03 8.90 17.68
N ASP A 209 3.77 7.60 17.62
CA ASP A 209 4.82 6.58 17.71
C ASP A 209 5.80 6.66 16.54
N LYS A 210 5.31 6.90 15.31
CA LYS A 210 6.17 7.14 14.15
C LYS A 210 7.07 8.35 14.34
N LYS A 211 6.52 9.46 14.83
CA LYS A 211 7.29 10.67 15.15
C LYS A 211 8.39 10.35 16.17
N ARG A 212 8.05 9.68 17.27
CA ARG A 212 9.01 9.32 18.32
C ARG A 212 10.13 8.43 17.79
N LYS A 213 9.79 7.36 17.08
CA LYS A 213 10.79 6.47 16.46
C LYS A 213 11.72 7.21 15.51
N TYR A 214 11.19 8.15 14.74
CA TYR A 214 11.99 8.99 13.85
C TYR A 214 12.98 9.87 14.63
N GLU A 215 12.50 10.54 15.68
CA GLU A 215 13.34 11.37 16.55
C GLU A 215 14.43 10.53 17.23
N ASP A 216 14.08 9.37 17.78
CA ASP A 216 15.03 8.44 18.42
C ASP A 216 16.10 7.95 17.43
N LEU A 217 15.73 7.64 16.18
CA LEU A 217 16.67 7.19 15.14
C LEU A 217 17.73 8.25 14.83
N PHE A 218 17.31 9.50 14.65
CA PHE A 218 18.24 10.59 14.33
C PHE A 218 19.03 11.07 15.56
N GLN A 219 18.50 10.86 16.77
CA GLN A 219 19.18 11.20 18.01
C GLN A 219 20.25 10.17 18.40
N GLN A 220 20.00 8.87 18.14
CA GLN A 220 20.99 7.79 18.35
C GLN A 220 22.23 7.92 17.45
N GLU A 221 22.13 8.54 16.27
CA GLU A 221 23.29 8.77 15.39
C GLU A 221 24.15 9.99 15.78
N LEU A 222 23.67 10.86 16.68
CA LEU A 222 24.44 11.99 17.22
C LEU A 222 25.22 11.61 18.49
N ASP A 223 24.62 10.85 19.40
CA ASP A 223 25.21 10.53 20.71
C ASP A 223 26.44 9.61 20.62
N ALA A 224 26.47 8.66 19.66
CA ALA A 224 27.60 7.75 19.50
C ALA A 224 28.91 8.47 19.12
N LEU A 225 28.82 9.58 18.38
CA LEU A 225 29.98 10.40 18.02
C LEU A 225 30.39 11.31 19.18
N ASP A 226 29.41 11.84 19.93
CA ASP A 226 29.68 12.69 21.09
C ASP A 226 30.32 11.91 22.25
N ASP A 227 29.96 10.65 22.48
CA ASP A 227 30.62 9.78 23.46
C ASP A 227 32.08 9.46 23.08
N GLU A 228 32.35 9.25 21.78
CA GLU A 228 33.71 9.07 21.25
C GLU A 228 34.53 10.37 21.38
N PHE A 229 33.94 11.55 21.12
CA PHE A 229 34.59 12.85 21.29
C PHE A 229 34.83 13.22 22.76
N GLN A 230 33.92 12.85 23.68
CA GLN A 230 34.14 13.00 25.11
C GLN A 230 35.33 12.15 25.57
N THR A 231 35.40 10.90 25.11
CA THR A 231 36.52 10.00 25.40
C THR A 231 37.84 10.57 24.86
N LEU A 232 37.84 11.14 23.66
CA LEU A 232 39.00 11.83 23.09
C LEU A 232 39.41 13.08 23.90
N GLY A 233 38.43 13.86 24.38
CA GLY A 233 38.65 15.02 25.23
C GLY A 233 39.36 14.68 26.54
N LEU A 234 39.01 13.55 27.16
CA LEU A 234 39.69 13.03 28.36
C LEU A 234 41.16 12.68 28.08
N PHE A 235 41.46 12.04 26.94
CA PHE A 235 42.85 11.75 26.56
C PHE A 235 43.68 13.00 26.31
N VAL A 236 43.08 14.04 25.71
CA VAL A 236 43.76 15.34 25.50
C VAL A 236 44.07 16.02 26.83
N GLN A 237 43.14 16.02 27.80
CA GLN A 237 43.40 16.56 29.14
C GLN A 237 44.54 15.83 29.85
N GLU A 238 44.53 14.49 29.82
CA GLU A 238 45.59 13.69 30.43
C GLU A 238 46.97 13.97 29.79
N MET A 239 47.03 14.10 28.46
CA MET A 239 48.26 14.48 27.77
C MET A 239 48.73 15.88 28.15
N GLN A 240 47.83 16.85 28.27
CA GLN A 240 48.17 18.21 28.69
C GLN A 240 48.78 18.25 30.09
N ILE A 241 48.20 17.52 31.05
CA ILE A 241 48.71 17.40 32.42
C ILE A 241 50.13 16.83 32.41
N ARG A 242 50.35 15.73 31.69
CA ARG A 242 51.68 15.11 31.60
C ARG A 242 52.71 16.03 30.95
N THR A 243 52.32 16.74 29.88
CA THR A 243 53.21 17.68 29.18
C THR A 243 53.59 18.86 30.06
N GLN A 244 52.66 19.37 30.88
CA GLN A 244 52.96 20.40 31.89
C GLN A 244 53.91 19.86 32.97
N GLY A 245 53.70 18.63 33.44
CA GLY A 245 54.61 17.95 34.36
C GLY A 245 56.05 17.85 33.82
N PHE A 246 56.22 17.44 32.56
CA PHE A 246 57.54 17.36 31.91
C PHE A 246 58.19 18.73 31.70
N ARG A 247 57.41 19.79 31.46
CA ARG A 247 57.93 21.18 31.36
C ARG A 247 58.41 21.70 32.72
N SER A 248 57.66 21.41 33.77
CA SER A 248 58.05 21.78 35.14
C SER A 248 59.31 21.05 35.61
N GLN A 249 59.50 19.79 35.20
CA GLN A 249 60.73 19.03 35.48
C GLN A 249 61.96 19.47 34.67
N LYS A 250 61.77 20.05 33.48
CA LYS A 250 62.87 20.62 32.68
C LYS A 250 63.29 22.04 33.10
N ALA A 251 62.49 22.71 33.92
CA ALA A 251 62.74 24.07 34.40
C ALA A 251 63.36 24.12 35.83
N ALA A 252 63.53 22.96 36.47
CA ALA A 252 64.26 22.76 37.73
C ALA A 252 65.66 22.20 37.44
#